data_AF-A0AAD7XQ20-F1
#
_entry.id   AF-A0AAD7XQ20-F1
#
_cell.length_a   1.000
_cell.length_b   1.000
_cell.length_c   1.000
_cell.angle_alpha   90.00
_cell.angle_beta   90.00
_cell.angle_gamma   90.00
#
_symmetry.space_group_name_H-M   'P 1'
#
loop_
_entity.id
_entity.type
_entity.pdbx_description
1 polymer ?
#
loop_
_entity_poly.entity_id
_entity_poly.type
_entity_poly.pdbx_seq_one_letter_code
_entity_poly.pdbx_strand_id
1 'polypeptide(L)'
;MESFDETPQPPPWQPIVMKGSLVFALMTIVAVTVRQDNSCCVRTDEETCAEGRNPSLEPKLNTWIEVTAAWSAILFLSYIGLAEVYKAMVKLRHARNLRASLVDLLKYRLENWWARNPVAIPLSLAYVTMMTNMLGGLIYNVFTGESLGLAIFHTWMFLSDPSAHTALDTTVATLLGFILTVIGMIICGFMVSIITDLVNEKVANIKKGNSHVIEAGHTCILGYSTNLRPLIAQIAIANESEGGGIVVVLASRPNEFLQKEVSYMGAEVKTTQVVVRSGSPLRVNDLEVVSASTARSIIILADNEVSAEESDAVVMRTVLALSAFERLDGHIVAELRDVDDVDHIQLISQHPIECVVAHDFIGRLMIQCARHRELAPVLESLFGFSEDEIYIAAWPSLVGYTFQDVTRSFRDAIPIGLKRASDGKVIINPEDPDIFVIREDDEIIVIAEDNDSYAPFEDGPVRIVDDLGDEDEGPPRHHVCLELPQNAKLAIAGKSPEGNRPQHFLFLGWRRDVMDMIRFLDEIHAGAICRANLRGGDPQ
;
A
#
# COMPACT_ATOMS: atom_id res chain seq x y z
N MET A 1 44.99 16.42 3.11
CA MET A 1 45.35 15.05 2.71
C MET A 1 44.23 14.16 3.20
N GLU A 2 43.27 13.69 2.42
CA GLU A 2 43.05 13.69 0.97
C GLU A 2 41.54 13.92 0.75
N SER A 3 41.22 14.75 -0.24
CA SER A 3 39.88 15.02 -0.73
C SER A 3 39.38 13.82 -1.53
N PHE A 4 38.29 13.19 -1.08
CA PHE A 4 37.58 12.20 -1.89
C PHE A 4 36.76 12.91 -2.96
N ASP A 5 37.02 12.49 -4.20
CA ASP A 5 36.50 12.98 -5.46
C ASP A 5 34.97 12.80 -5.53
N GLU A 6 34.23 13.91 -5.60
CA GLU A 6 32.80 13.91 -5.93
C GLU A 6 32.63 13.48 -7.39
N THR A 7 32.15 12.27 -7.62
CA THR A 7 31.65 11.87 -8.94
C THR A 7 30.41 12.69 -9.28
N PRO A 8 30.37 13.45 -10.39
CA PRO A 8 29.19 14.25 -10.73
C PRO A 8 28.03 13.33 -11.09
N GLN A 9 26.90 13.50 -10.40
CA GLN A 9 25.63 12.88 -10.80
C GLN A 9 25.25 13.33 -12.22
N PRO A 10 24.75 12.43 -13.09
CA PRO A 10 24.29 12.84 -14.41
C PRO A 10 23.03 13.72 -14.26
N PRO A 11 22.87 14.77 -15.08
CA PRO A 11 21.72 15.66 -14.98
C PRO A 11 20.42 14.92 -15.33
N PRO A 12 19.26 15.37 -14.82
CA PRO A 12 17.96 14.82 -15.22
C PRO A 12 17.79 15.00 -16.74
N TRP A 13 17.40 13.92 -17.41
CA TRP A 13 17.27 13.84 -18.86
C TRP A 13 16.10 14.68 -19.41
N GLN A 14 16.21 16.01 -19.40
CA GLN A 14 15.52 16.91 -20.33
C GLN A 14 16.41 18.15 -20.51
N PRO A 15 17.00 18.39 -21.70
CA PRO A 15 16.24 18.96 -22.81
C PRO A 15 16.82 18.55 -24.19
N ILE A 16 16.52 17.34 -24.67
CA ILE A 16 16.77 16.96 -26.08
C ILE A 16 15.45 16.84 -26.85
N VAL A 17 14.39 16.39 -26.17
CA VAL A 17 13.02 16.31 -26.72
C VAL A 17 12.45 17.69 -27.07
N MET A 18 12.81 18.73 -26.29
CA MET A 18 12.30 20.09 -26.49
C MET A 18 12.94 20.79 -27.71
N LYS A 19 14.21 20.50 -28.04
CA LYS A 19 14.88 21.08 -29.23
C LYS A 19 14.35 20.46 -30.53
N GLY A 20 13.97 19.18 -30.52
CA GLY A 20 13.29 18.53 -31.65
C GLY A 20 11.86 19.02 -31.87
N SER A 21 11.09 19.21 -30.78
CA SER A 21 9.73 19.78 -30.86
C SER A 21 9.72 21.22 -31.36
N LEU A 22 10.76 22.03 -31.03
CA LEU A 22 10.87 23.40 -31.53
C LEU A 22 11.12 23.46 -33.05
N VAL A 23 11.93 22.53 -33.58
CA VAL A 23 12.19 22.41 -35.02
C VAL A 23 10.95 21.90 -35.76
N PHE A 24 10.21 20.96 -35.16
CA PHE A 24 8.93 20.48 -35.68
C PHE A 24 7.86 21.60 -35.71
N ALA A 25 7.78 22.39 -34.64
CA ALA A 25 6.91 23.57 -34.57
C ALA A 25 7.31 24.64 -35.60
N LEU A 26 8.62 24.93 -35.77
CA LEU A 26 9.09 25.88 -36.78
C LEU A 26 8.82 25.39 -38.22
N MET A 27 9.00 24.10 -38.53
CA MET A 27 8.68 23.58 -39.86
C MET A 27 7.18 23.55 -40.14
N THR A 28 6.35 23.29 -39.12
CA THR A 28 4.90 23.37 -39.25
C THR A 28 4.43 24.82 -39.44
N ILE A 29 5.05 25.77 -38.72
CA ILE A 29 4.80 27.21 -38.90
C ILE A 29 5.23 27.66 -40.29
N VAL A 30 6.41 27.24 -40.79
CA VAL A 30 6.88 27.56 -42.15
C VAL A 30 5.94 26.98 -43.22
N ALA A 31 5.45 25.76 -43.03
CA ALA A 31 4.47 25.14 -43.93
C ALA A 31 3.11 25.87 -43.91
N VAL A 32 2.68 26.39 -42.76
CA VAL A 32 1.44 27.18 -42.62
C VAL A 32 1.62 28.60 -43.15
N THR A 33 2.78 29.25 -42.99
CA THR A 33 3.04 30.58 -43.56
C THR A 33 3.17 30.55 -45.07
N VAL A 34 3.76 29.49 -45.66
CA VAL A 34 3.77 29.27 -47.12
C VAL A 34 2.35 29.07 -47.67
N ARG A 35 1.43 28.51 -46.87
CA ARG A 35 -0.01 28.40 -47.20
C ARG A 35 -0.72 29.76 -47.18
N GLN A 36 -0.24 30.72 -46.39
CA GLN A 36 -0.86 32.04 -46.23
C GLN A 36 -0.45 33.03 -47.33
N ASP A 37 0.79 32.97 -47.82
CA ASP A 37 1.27 33.84 -48.92
C ASP A 37 0.56 33.56 -50.26
N ASN A 38 0.13 32.31 -50.51
CA ASN A 38 -0.66 31.97 -51.70
C ASN A 38 -2.14 32.39 -51.61
N SER A 39 -2.60 32.87 -50.45
CA SER A 39 -4.00 33.28 -50.22
C SER A 39 -4.19 34.81 -50.30
N CYS A 40 -3.11 35.60 -50.38
CA CYS A 40 -3.17 37.06 -50.49
C CYS A 40 -2.98 37.55 -51.94
N CYS A 41 -3.97 37.28 -52.80
CA CYS A 41 -4.22 38.15 -53.96
C CYS A 41 -5.59 38.80 -53.79
N VAL A 42 -5.52 40.11 -53.55
CA VAL A 42 -6.62 41.03 -53.32
C VAL A 42 -7.55 41.11 -54.52
N ARG A 43 -8.83 41.20 -54.20
CA ARG A 43 -9.96 41.53 -55.06
C ARG A 43 -9.79 42.94 -55.64
N THR A 44 -9.39 43.05 -56.89
CA THR A 44 -9.71 44.19 -57.77
C THR A 44 -9.74 43.70 -59.23
N ASP A 45 -10.94 43.80 -59.80
CA ASP A 45 -11.34 43.94 -61.20
C ASP A 45 -10.85 42.95 -62.28
N GLU A 46 -11.82 42.60 -63.12
CA GLU A 46 -11.76 41.70 -64.27
C GLU A 46 -10.77 42.18 -65.35
N GLU A 47 -10.26 41.21 -66.11
CA GLU A 47 -9.49 41.38 -67.35
C GLU A 47 -8.05 41.94 -67.21
N THR A 48 -7.09 41.09 -66.81
CA THR A 48 -5.70 41.01 -67.38
C THR A 48 -4.74 40.18 -66.50
N CYS A 49 -5.00 38.89 -66.32
CA CYS A 49 -4.02 37.97 -65.72
C CYS A 49 -4.15 36.55 -66.29
N ALA A 50 -4.25 36.49 -67.62
CA ALA A 50 -4.17 35.26 -68.39
C ALA A 50 -2.78 35.15 -69.03
N GLU A 51 -1.71 35.09 -68.23
CA GLU A 51 -0.38 34.70 -68.70
C GLU A 51 0.54 34.44 -67.48
N GLY A 52 0.75 33.17 -67.12
CA GLY A 52 1.80 32.79 -66.17
C GLY A 52 1.45 31.75 -65.08
N ARG A 53 0.21 31.27 -64.98
CA ARG A 53 -0.15 30.23 -63.98
C ARG A 53 -0.32 28.87 -64.65
N ASN A 54 0.62 27.96 -64.39
CA ASN A 54 0.63 26.59 -64.93
C ASN A 54 -0.15 25.67 -63.95
N PRO A 55 -1.42 25.30 -64.22
CA PRO A 55 -2.29 24.61 -63.25
C PRO A 55 -1.88 23.15 -62.98
N SER A 56 -0.86 22.66 -63.69
CA SER A 56 -0.35 21.29 -63.61
C SER A 56 0.71 21.07 -62.52
N LEU A 57 1.22 22.14 -61.89
CA LEU A 57 2.29 22.07 -60.88
C LEU A 57 1.81 22.10 -59.43
N GLU A 58 0.69 22.74 -59.11
CA GLU A 58 0.17 22.84 -57.73
C GLU A 58 -0.18 21.51 -57.06
N PRO A 59 -0.90 20.56 -57.71
CA PRO A 59 -1.20 19.27 -57.06
C PRO A 59 0.06 18.42 -56.86
N LYS A 60 1.08 18.59 -57.72
CA LYS A 60 2.38 17.93 -57.58
C LYS A 60 3.17 18.51 -56.41
N LEU A 61 3.18 19.83 -56.23
CA LEU A 61 3.95 20.49 -55.18
C LEU A 61 3.41 20.15 -53.77
N ASN A 62 2.08 20.05 -53.60
CA ASN A 62 1.48 19.65 -52.32
C ASN A 62 1.76 18.18 -51.97
N THR A 63 1.74 17.26 -52.94
CA THR A 63 2.15 15.86 -52.69
C THR A 63 3.63 15.77 -52.31
N TRP A 64 4.50 16.60 -52.92
CA TRP A 64 5.91 16.66 -52.54
C TRP A 64 6.12 17.18 -51.11
N ILE A 65 5.32 18.15 -50.65
CA ILE A 65 5.40 18.68 -49.28
C ILE A 65 4.93 17.64 -48.24
N GLU A 66 3.84 16.92 -48.51
CA GLU A 66 3.35 15.86 -47.63
C GLU A 66 4.31 14.67 -47.57
N VAL A 67 4.85 14.26 -48.72
CA VAL A 67 5.87 13.21 -48.80
C VAL A 67 7.13 13.65 -48.06
N THR A 68 7.63 14.88 -48.26
CA THR A 68 8.83 15.37 -47.56
C THR A 68 8.63 15.53 -46.05
N ALA A 69 7.44 15.92 -45.59
CA ALA A 69 7.10 15.94 -44.17
C ALA A 69 7.09 14.52 -43.57
N ALA A 70 6.48 13.55 -44.25
CA ALA A 70 6.53 12.14 -43.84
C ALA A 70 7.98 11.60 -43.82
N TRP A 71 8.79 11.93 -44.84
CA TRP A 71 10.21 11.60 -44.93
C TRP A 71 11.03 12.22 -43.79
N SER A 72 10.71 13.43 -43.33
CA SER A 72 11.40 14.06 -42.21
C SER A 72 11.11 13.38 -40.87
N ALA A 73 9.88 12.93 -40.65
CA ALA A 73 9.51 12.13 -39.48
C ALA A 73 10.14 10.73 -39.50
N ILE A 74 10.23 10.11 -40.69
CA ILE A 74 10.90 8.84 -40.94
C ILE A 74 12.41 8.95 -40.71
N LEU A 75 13.04 10.00 -41.22
CA LEU A 75 14.47 10.26 -41.01
C LEU A 75 14.76 10.55 -39.55
N PHE A 76 13.83 11.16 -38.81
CA PHE A 76 14.00 11.43 -37.39
C PHE A 76 13.91 10.17 -36.52
N LEU A 77 12.89 9.32 -36.75
CA LEU A 77 12.75 8.04 -36.05
C LEU A 77 13.86 7.05 -36.42
N SER A 78 14.22 6.99 -37.71
CA SER A 78 15.35 6.18 -38.16
C SER A 78 16.68 6.75 -37.66
N TYR A 79 16.87 8.07 -37.57
CA TYR A 79 18.07 8.70 -36.99
C TYR A 79 18.25 8.35 -35.51
N ILE A 80 17.18 8.23 -34.72
CA ILE A 80 17.30 7.82 -33.31
C ILE A 80 17.79 6.36 -33.20
N GLY A 81 17.22 5.44 -34.00
CA GLY A 81 17.66 4.05 -34.07
C GLY A 81 19.06 3.88 -34.67
N LEU A 82 19.33 4.56 -35.80
CA LEU A 82 20.62 4.56 -36.49
C LEU A 82 21.70 5.30 -35.71
N ALA A 83 21.40 6.31 -34.90
CA ALA A 83 22.39 6.98 -34.06
C ALA A 83 22.90 6.04 -32.97
N GLU A 84 22.04 5.20 -32.38
CA GLU A 84 22.46 4.18 -31.43
C GLU A 84 23.26 3.05 -32.12
N VAL A 85 22.87 2.66 -33.34
CA VAL A 85 23.62 1.70 -34.17
C VAL A 85 24.95 2.30 -34.68
N TYR A 86 25.01 3.60 -34.98
CA TYR A 86 26.22 4.30 -35.43
C TYR A 86 27.21 4.51 -34.28
N LYS A 87 26.73 4.95 -33.11
CA LYS A 87 27.54 4.96 -31.87
C LYS A 87 28.09 3.56 -31.57
N ALA A 88 27.35 2.51 -31.90
CA ALA A 88 27.81 1.13 -31.80
C ALA A 88 28.91 0.79 -32.83
N MET A 89 28.77 1.17 -34.10
CA MET A 89 29.80 0.99 -35.13
C MET A 89 31.10 1.74 -34.83
N VAL A 90 31.02 2.96 -34.28
CA VAL A 90 32.20 3.75 -33.90
C VAL A 90 32.95 3.11 -32.73
N LYS A 91 32.25 2.56 -31.73
CA LYS A 91 32.86 1.78 -30.63
C LYS A 91 33.49 0.47 -31.12
N LEU A 92 32.94 -0.17 -32.16
CA LEU A 92 33.48 -1.41 -32.74
C LEU A 92 34.76 -1.20 -33.54
N ARG A 93 34.93 -0.04 -34.21
CA ARG A 93 36.20 0.30 -34.90
C ARG A 93 37.40 0.35 -33.93
N HIS A 94 37.15 0.54 -32.64
CA HIS A 94 38.19 0.52 -31.59
C HIS A 94 38.37 -0.85 -30.91
N ALA A 95 37.43 -1.80 -31.06
CA ALA A 95 37.50 -3.12 -30.43
C ALA A 95 38.10 -4.14 -31.41
N ARG A 96 39.44 -4.19 -31.46
CA ARG A 96 40.25 -4.87 -32.50
C ARG A 96 40.17 -6.41 -32.55
N ASN A 97 39.28 -7.09 -31.81
CA ASN A 97 39.35 -8.55 -31.56
C ASN A 97 38.01 -9.31 -31.49
N LEU A 98 36.92 -8.87 -32.14
CA LEU A 98 35.71 -9.71 -32.22
C LEU A 98 35.70 -10.60 -33.48
N ARG A 99 35.75 -11.92 -33.27
CA ARG A 99 35.47 -12.97 -34.27
C ARG A 99 33.98 -13.08 -34.66
N ALA A 100 33.12 -12.24 -34.12
CA ALA A 100 31.67 -12.29 -34.34
C ALA A 100 31.29 -11.70 -35.71
N SER A 101 30.38 -12.36 -36.42
CA SER A 101 29.80 -11.81 -37.64
C SER A 101 29.06 -10.50 -37.35
N LEU A 102 29.08 -9.56 -38.29
CA LEU A 102 28.32 -8.31 -38.18
C LEU A 102 26.81 -8.56 -37.93
N VAL A 103 26.28 -9.65 -38.46
CA VAL A 103 24.88 -10.07 -38.29
C VAL A 103 24.60 -10.49 -36.84
N ASP A 104 25.48 -11.27 -36.22
CA ASP A 104 25.33 -11.75 -34.85
C ASP A 104 25.34 -10.58 -33.86
N LEU A 105 26.17 -9.57 -34.16
CA LEU A 105 26.35 -8.41 -33.30
C LEU A 105 25.18 -7.41 -33.40
N LEU A 106 24.61 -7.26 -34.60
CA LEU A 106 23.36 -6.53 -34.83
C LEU A 106 22.18 -7.22 -34.12
N LYS A 107 22.05 -8.54 -34.28
CA LYS A 107 21.03 -9.35 -33.62
C LYS A 107 21.12 -9.22 -32.10
N TYR A 108 22.30 -9.43 -31.52
CA TYR A 108 22.53 -9.33 -30.08
C TYR A 108 22.13 -7.95 -29.51
N ARG A 109 22.45 -6.86 -30.21
CA ARG A 109 22.10 -5.51 -29.73
C ARG A 109 20.62 -5.19 -29.90
N LEU A 110 19.98 -5.67 -30.98
CA LEU A 110 18.54 -5.53 -31.17
C LEU A 110 17.79 -6.28 -30.05
N GLU A 111 18.20 -7.51 -29.74
CA GLU A 111 17.66 -8.30 -28.64
C GLU A 111 17.83 -7.58 -27.29
N ASN A 112 19.00 -7.01 -27.03
CA ASN A 112 19.24 -6.23 -25.80
C ASN A 112 18.40 -4.94 -25.72
N TRP A 113 18.12 -4.31 -26.85
CA TRP A 113 17.27 -3.12 -26.90
C TRP A 113 15.80 -3.47 -26.67
N TRP A 114 15.32 -4.58 -27.24
CA TRP A 114 13.99 -5.15 -26.97
C TRP A 114 13.83 -5.54 -25.49
N ALA A 115 14.85 -6.13 -24.88
CA ALA A 115 14.80 -6.55 -23.48
C ALA A 115 14.71 -5.37 -22.49
N ARG A 116 15.26 -4.20 -22.82
CA ARG A 116 15.30 -3.04 -21.92
C ARG A 116 14.08 -2.13 -22.01
N ASN A 117 13.42 -2.09 -23.15
CA ASN A 117 12.38 -1.11 -23.43
C ASN A 117 11.09 -1.85 -23.86
N PRO A 118 10.00 -1.78 -23.08
CA PRO A 118 8.74 -2.42 -23.42
C PRO A 118 8.19 -1.96 -24.79
N VAL A 119 8.48 -0.71 -25.17
CA VAL A 119 7.99 -0.07 -26.40
C VAL A 119 8.86 -0.42 -27.63
N ALA A 120 9.98 -1.10 -27.45
CA ALA A 120 10.94 -1.32 -28.53
C ALA A 120 10.45 -2.30 -29.60
N ILE A 121 9.74 -3.35 -29.19
CA ILE A 121 9.15 -4.33 -30.11
C ILE A 121 8.10 -3.68 -31.02
N PRO A 122 7.05 -2.98 -30.52
CA PRO A 122 6.07 -2.34 -31.39
C PRO A 122 6.68 -1.25 -32.27
N LEU A 123 7.69 -0.52 -31.78
CA LEU A 123 8.40 0.48 -32.57
C LEU A 123 9.21 -0.15 -33.72
N SER A 124 9.86 -1.29 -33.49
CA SER A 124 10.56 -2.03 -34.54
C SER A 124 9.60 -2.58 -35.60
N LEU A 125 8.41 -3.04 -35.20
CA LEU A 125 7.39 -3.52 -36.13
C LEU A 125 6.84 -2.37 -36.99
N ALA A 126 6.51 -1.23 -36.37
CA ALA A 126 6.08 -0.03 -37.09
C ALA A 126 7.14 0.44 -38.11
N TYR A 127 8.42 0.35 -37.75
CA TYR A 127 9.52 0.65 -38.67
C TYR A 127 9.55 -0.31 -39.88
N VAL A 128 9.39 -1.62 -39.65
CA VAL A 128 9.32 -2.62 -40.72
C VAL A 128 8.11 -2.35 -41.62
N THR A 129 6.92 -2.07 -41.07
CA THR A 129 5.71 -1.73 -41.83
C THR A 129 5.94 -0.51 -42.73
N MET A 130 6.54 0.55 -42.19
CA MET A 130 6.87 1.76 -42.96
C MET A 130 7.90 1.50 -44.06
N MET A 131 8.94 0.70 -43.78
CA MET A 131 9.93 0.29 -44.79
C MET A 131 9.30 -0.53 -45.92
N THR A 132 8.45 -1.50 -45.58
CA THR A 132 7.71 -2.31 -46.57
C THR A 132 6.78 -1.44 -47.41
N ASN A 133 6.08 -0.48 -46.80
CA ASN A 133 5.20 0.44 -47.52
C ASN A 133 5.98 1.33 -48.50
N MET A 134 7.13 1.86 -48.09
CA MET A 134 7.99 2.65 -48.96
C MET A 134 8.58 1.84 -50.11
N LEU A 135 9.15 0.67 -49.81
CA LEU A 135 9.78 -0.17 -50.82
C LEU A 135 8.74 -0.73 -51.80
N GLY A 136 7.58 -1.16 -51.27
CA GLY A 136 6.44 -1.60 -52.08
C GLY A 136 5.92 -0.47 -52.97
N GLY A 137 5.81 0.75 -52.46
CA GLY A 137 5.40 1.92 -53.23
C GLY A 137 6.39 2.29 -54.34
N LEU A 138 7.71 2.20 -54.07
CA LEU A 138 8.74 2.42 -55.09
C LEU A 138 8.68 1.37 -56.20
N ILE A 139 8.55 0.10 -55.83
CA ILE A 139 8.43 -1.00 -56.79
C ILE A 139 7.16 -0.84 -57.61
N TYR A 140 6.02 -0.56 -56.96
CA TYR A 140 4.74 -0.34 -57.60
C TYR A 140 4.81 0.82 -58.60
N ASN A 141 5.43 1.94 -58.21
CA ASN A 141 5.66 3.10 -59.07
C ASN A 141 6.41 2.76 -60.37
N VAL A 142 7.47 1.95 -60.28
CA VAL A 142 8.28 1.54 -61.44
C VAL A 142 7.46 0.68 -62.42
N PHE A 143 6.53 -0.14 -61.92
CA PHE A 143 5.73 -1.04 -62.75
C PHE A 143 4.46 -0.39 -63.31
N THR A 144 3.79 0.50 -62.58
CA THR A 144 2.53 1.14 -63.03
C THR A 144 2.73 2.53 -63.64
N GLY A 145 3.87 3.19 -63.38
CA GLY A 145 4.15 4.54 -63.88
C GLY A 145 3.33 5.64 -63.20
N GLU A 146 2.64 5.35 -62.09
CA GLU A 146 1.85 6.32 -61.33
C GLU A 146 2.73 7.37 -60.61
N SER A 147 2.12 8.34 -59.94
CA SER A 147 2.86 9.24 -59.04
C SER A 147 3.31 8.50 -57.76
N LEU A 148 4.47 8.85 -57.22
CA LEU A 148 5.04 8.17 -56.04
C LEU A 148 4.10 8.20 -54.82
N GLY A 149 3.42 9.32 -54.57
CA GLY A 149 2.49 9.45 -53.45
C GLY A 149 1.28 8.51 -53.58
N LEU A 150 0.72 8.38 -54.78
CA LEU A 150 -0.41 7.48 -55.05
C LEU A 150 0.01 6.01 -54.93
N ALA A 151 1.19 5.67 -55.44
CA ALA A 151 1.77 4.33 -55.34
C ALA A 151 1.97 3.91 -53.87
N ILE A 152 2.50 4.80 -53.02
CA ILE A 152 2.63 4.54 -51.57
C ILE A 152 1.27 4.36 -50.90
N PHE A 153 0.26 5.16 -51.29
CA PHE A 153 -1.10 5.02 -50.75
C PHE A 153 -1.75 3.68 -51.15
N HIS A 154 -1.59 3.25 -52.39
CA HIS A 154 -2.08 1.94 -52.86
C HIS A 154 -1.37 0.80 -52.12
N THR A 155 -0.05 0.92 -51.91
CA THR A 155 0.73 -0.06 -51.15
C THR A 155 0.26 -0.15 -49.70
N TRP A 156 -0.06 0.99 -49.07
CA TRP A 156 -0.64 1.01 -47.73
C TRP A 156 -2.01 0.33 -47.69
N MET A 157 -2.86 0.56 -48.70
CA MET A 157 -4.15 -0.15 -48.83
C MET A 157 -3.96 -1.66 -48.96
N PHE A 158 -2.97 -2.14 -49.71
CA PHE A 158 -2.65 -3.58 -49.78
C PHE A 158 -2.17 -4.14 -48.44
N LEU A 159 -1.47 -3.34 -47.62
CA LEU A 159 -1.02 -3.77 -46.29
C LEU A 159 -2.18 -3.82 -45.28
N SER A 160 -3.13 -2.90 -45.36
CA SER A 160 -4.25 -2.78 -44.41
C SER A 160 -5.48 -3.58 -44.79
N ASP A 161 -5.76 -3.70 -46.09
CA ASP A 161 -6.95 -4.35 -46.65
C ASP A 161 -6.53 -5.47 -47.62
N PRO A 162 -6.71 -6.75 -47.22
CA PRO A 162 -6.41 -7.89 -48.06
C PRO A 162 -7.17 -7.90 -49.39
N SER A 163 -8.31 -7.21 -49.51
CA SER A 163 -9.14 -7.21 -50.72
C SER A 163 -8.67 -6.23 -51.81
N ALA A 164 -7.86 -5.23 -51.46
CA ALA A 164 -7.53 -4.10 -52.33
C ALA A 164 -6.78 -4.48 -53.63
N HIS A 165 -6.04 -5.59 -53.64
CA HIS A 165 -5.30 -6.05 -54.82
C HIS A 165 -6.19 -6.58 -55.97
N THR A 166 -7.46 -6.89 -55.69
CA THR A 166 -8.41 -7.46 -56.68
C THR A 166 -8.97 -6.44 -57.66
N ALA A 167 -8.88 -5.15 -57.34
CA ALA A 167 -9.42 -4.05 -58.14
C ALA A 167 -8.43 -3.51 -59.19
N LEU A 168 -7.33 -4.22 -59.45
CA LEU A 168 -6.24 -3.78 -60.33
C LEU A 168 -6.38 -4.35 -61.75
N ASP A 169 -6.24 -3.49 -62.76
CA ASP A 169 -6.43 -3.87 -64.16
C ASP A 169 -5.23 -4.63 -64.77
N THR A 170 -4.04 -4.53 -64.18
CA THR A 170 -2.82 -5.14 -64.72
C THR A 170 -2.37 -6.35 -63.91
N THR A 171 -2.08 -7.47 -64.59
CA THR A 171 -1.65 -8.74 -63.96
C THR A 171 -0.40 -8.60 -63.10
N VAL A 172 0.53 -7.72 -63.49
CA VAL A 172 1.76 -7.43 -62.72
C VAL A 172 1.44 -6.68 -61.43
N ALA A 173 0.54 -5.69 -61.47
CA ALA A 173 0.12 -4.96 -60.27
C ALA A 173 -0.70 -5.87 -59.34
N THR A 174 -1.56 -6.74 -59.88
CA THR A 174 -2.31 -7.73 -59.09
C THR A 174 -1.38 -8.70 -58.36
N LEU A 175 -0.34 -9.22 -59.02
CA LEU A 175 0.64 -10.13 -58.41
C LEU A 175 1.46 -9.43 -57.32
N LEU A 176 1.91 -8.20 -57.59
CA LEU A 176 2.65 -7.39 -56.61
C LEU A 176 1.77 -7.04 -55.39
N GLY A 177 0.52 -6.64 -55.63
CA GLY A 177 -0.48 -6.39 -54.60
C GLY A 177 -0.74 -7.63 -53.76
N PHE A 178 -0.85 -8.81 -54.36
CA PHE A 178 -1.01 -10.09 -53.65
C PHE A 178 0.19 -10.41 -52.73
N ILE A 179 1.42 -10.19 -53.18
CA ILE A 179 2.61 -10.41 -52.33
C ILE A 179 2.60 -9.43 -51.14
N LEU A 180 2.27 -8.17 -51.41
CA LEU A 180 2.19 -7.13 -50.38
C LEU A 180 1.07 -7.39 -49.37
N THR A 181 -0.09 -7.92 -49.79
CA THR A 181 -1.18 -8.30 -48.88
C THR A 181 -0.78 -9.48 -47.99
N VAL A 182 -0.07 -10.49 -48.52
CA VAL A 182 0.46 -11.60 -47.69
C VAL A 182 1.44 -11.07 -46.64
N ILE A 183 2.36 -10.19 -47.02
CA ILE A 183 3.30 -9.56 -46.07
C ILE A 183 2.54 -8.70 -45.05
N GLY A 184 1.55 -7.92 -45.50
CA GLY A 184 0.69 -7.08 -44.66
C GLY A 184 -0.08 -7.90 -43.62
N MET A 185 -0.67 -9.03 -44.01
CA MET A 185 -1.36 -9.94 -43.10
C MET A 185 -0.44 -10.49 -42.01
N ILE A 186 0.80 -10.87 -42.37
CA ILE A 186 1.79 -11.34 -41.38
C ILE A 186 2.13 -10.21 -40.39
N ILE A 187 2.46 -9.02 -40.89
CA ILE A 187 2.81 -7.85 -40.07
C ILE A 187 1.64 -7.46 -39.15
N CYS A 188 0.42 -7.41 -39.68
CA CYS A 188 -0.79 -7.06 -38.93
C CYS A 188 -1.07 -8.11 -37.83
N GLY A 189 -0.92 -9.40 -38.14
CA GLY A 189 -1.06 -10.48 -37.15
C GLY A 189 -0.07 -10.35 -35.99
N PHE A 190 1.21 -10.07 -36.29
CA PHE A 190 2.21 -9.80 -35.25
C PHE A 190 1.87 -8.55 -34.43
N MET A 191 1.40 -7.48 -35.08
CA MET A 191 1.05 -6.24 -34.41
C MET A 191 -0.09 -6.45 -33.42
N VAL A 192 -1.16 -7.13 -33.84
CA VAL A 192 -2.31 -7.45 -32.98
C VAL A 192 -1.88 -8.32 -31.80
N SER A 193 -1.00 -9.32 -32.01
CA SER A 193 -0.49 -10.17 -30.94
C SER A 193 0.26 -9.34 -29.88
N ILE A 194 1.23 -8.52 -30.29
CA ILE A 194 2.05 -7.73 -29.36
C ILE A 194 1.19 -6.70 -28.61
N ILE A 195 0.25 -6.04 -29.31
CA ILE A 195 -0.67 -5.09 -28.67
C ILE A 195 -1.54 -5.82 -27.64
N THR A 196 -2.05 -7.00 -27.97
CA THR A 196 -2.87 -7.80 -27.06
C THR A 196 -2.08 -8.22 -25.84
N ASP A 197 -0.83 -8.66 -26.01
CA ASP A 197 0.06 -9.04 -24.90
C ASP A 197 0.38 -7.84 -24.00
N LEU A 198 0.67 -6.67 -24.58
CA LEU A 198 0.94 -5.43 -23.83
C LEU A 198 -0.28 -4.97 -23.03
N VAL A 199 -1.47 -5.05 -23.64
CA VAL A 199 -2.73 -4.72 -22.96
C VAL A 199 -2.99 -5.72 -21.84
N ASN A 200 -2.83 -7.02 -22.10
CA ASN A 200 -3.01 -8.07 -21.11
C ASN A 200 -2.02 -7.92 -19.94
N GLU A 201 -0.77 -7.57 -20.20
CA GLU A 201 0.22 -7.28 -19.16
C GLU A 201 -0.18 -6.07 -18.32
N LYS A 202 -0.66 -4.99 -18.96
CA LYS A 202 -1.12 -3.80 -18.24
C LYS A 202 -2.35 -4.09 -17.39
N VAL A 203 -3.31 -4.85 -17.92
CA VAL A 203 -4.49 -5.32 -17.19
C VAL A 203 -4.08 -6.24 -16.04
N ALA A 204 -3.13 -7.15 -16.26
CA ALA A 204 -2.60 -8.02 -15.20
C ALA A 204 -1.90 -7.22 -14.10
N ASN A 205 -1.14 -6.18 -14.44
CA ASN A 205 -0.51 -5.29 -13.46
C ASN A 205 -1.53 -4.49 -12.65
N ILE A 206 -2.64 -4.08 -13.25
CA ILE A 206 -3.77 -3.47 -12.53
C ILE A 206 -4.42 -4.50 -11.60
N LYS A 207 -4.66 -5.72 -12.08
CA LYS A 207 -5.21 -6.82 -11.27
C LYS A 207 -4.31 -7.20 -10.09
N LYS A 208 -2.98 -7.10 -10.24
CA LYS A 208 -2.02 -7.29 -9.14
C LYS A 208 -2.10 -6.22 -8.04
N GLY A 209 -2.81 -5.12 -8.29
CA GLY A 209 -3.01 -4.07 -7.31
C GLY A 209 -1.82 -3.11 -7.19
N ASN A 210 -0.89 -3.06 -8.15
CA ASN A 210 0.31 -2.21 -8.04
C ASN A 210 0.02 -0.69 -8.18
N SER A 211 -1.25 -0.28 -8.12
CA SER A 211 -1.65 1.12 -8.07
C SER A 211 -1.39 1.69 -6.68
N HIS A 212 -0.76 2.87 -6.65
CA HIS A 212 -0.53 3.63 -5.43
C HIS A 212 -1.85 3.91 -4.69
N VAL A 213 -1.86 3.70 -3.38
CA VAL A 213 -2.95 4.07 -2.49
C VAL A 213 -2.80 5.54 -2.16
N ILE A 214 -3.84 6.36 -2.32
CA ILE A 214 -3.78 7.83 -2.13
C ILE A 214 -4.48 8.23 -0.81
N GLU A 215 -4.83 7.23 0.00
CA GLU A 215 -5.53 7.42 1.27
C GLU A 215 -4.58 7.93 2.36
N ALA A 216 -5.13 8.69 3.31
CA ALA A 216 -4.44 9.18 4.50
C ALA A 216 -5.28 8.88 5.73
N GLY A 217 -4.64 8.66 6.87
CA GLY A 217 -5.33 8.29 8.12
C GLY A 217 -5.90 6.87 8.12
N HIS A 218 -5.55 6.03 7.14
CA HIS A 218 -5.96 4.63 7.07
C HIS A 218 -5.17 3.73 8.03
N THR A 219 -5.69 2.55 8.31
CA THR A 219 -4.96 1.49 9.00
C THR A 219 -4.22 0.64 7.98
N CYS A 220 -2.89 0.56 8.08
CA CYS A 220 -2.06 -0.24 7.20
C CYS A 220 -1.69 -1.56 7.88
N ILE A 221 -2.04 -2.69 7.27
CA ILE A 221 -1.68 -4.03 7.74
C ILE A 221 -0.60 -4.60 6.83
N LEU A 222 0.55 -4.96 7.42
CA LEU A 222 1.72 -5.49 6.74
C LEU A 222 1.89 -6.98 7.06
N GLY A 223 1.99 -7.79 6.02
CA GLY A 223 2.09 -9.24 6.14
C GLY A 223 0.74 -9.96 6.01
N TYR A 224 0.79 -11.28 6.14
CA TYR A 224 -0.39 -12.14 6.09
C TYR A 224 -0.28 -13.19 7.18
N SER A 225 -1.41 -13.44 7.85
CA SER A 225 -1.58 -14.47 8.86
C SER A 225 -3.00 -15.00 8.82
N THR A 226 -3.25 -16.15 9.42
CA THR A 226 -4.61 -16.69 9.63
C THR A 226 -5.48 -15.73 10.44
N ASN A 227 -4.85 -14.85 11.24
CA ASN A 227 -5.49 -13.84 12.09
C ASN A 227 -5.94 -12.59 11.32
N LEU A 228 -5.59 -12.46 10.03
CA LEU A 228 -5.92 -11.27 9.22
C LEU A 228 -7.42 -10.99 9.17
N ARG A 229 -8.26 -12.02 8.93
CA ARG A 229 -9.72 -11.84 8.82
C ARG A 229 -10.36 -11.42 10.14
N PRO A 230 -10.11 -12.13 11.28
CA PRO A 230 -10.57 -11.66 12.58
C PRO A 230 -10.11 -10.22 12.89
N LEU A 231 -8.84 -9.88 12.62
CA LEU A 231 -8.32 -8.54 12.87
C LEU A 231 -9.08 -7.48 12.07
N ILE A 232 -9.30 -7.69 10.77
CA ILE A 232 -10.06 -6.75 9.93
C ILE A 232 -11.49 -6.61 10.44
N ALA A 233 -12.13 -7.70 10.87
CA ALA A 233 -13.49 -7.67 11.41
C ALA A 233 -13.56 -6.83 12.69
N GLN A 234 -12.60 -6.99 13.60
CA GLN A 234 -12.55 -6.18 14.83
C GLN A 234 -12.27 -4.70 14.54
N ILE A 235 -11.35 -4.39 13.62
CA ILE A 235 -11.11 -3.01 13.19
C ILE A 235 -12.37 -2.41 12.55
N ALA A 236 -13.13 -3.20 11.79
CA ALA A 236 -14.37 -2.72 11.18
C ALA A 236 -15.47 -2.43 12.21
N ILE A 237 -15.54 -3.19 13.31
CA ILE A 237 -16.42 -2.92 14.45
C ILE A 237 -15.99 -1.65 15.16
N ALA A 238 -14.71 -1.51 15.50
CA ALA A 238 -14.18 -0.32 16.19
C ALA A 238 -14.35 0.98 15.39
N ASN A 239 -14.30 0.92 14.05
CA ASN A 239 -14.52 2.09 13.19
C ASN A 239 -16.02 2.38 12.94
N GLU A 240 -16.96 1.58 13.45
CA GLU A 240 -18.39 1.80 13.20
C GLU A 240 -18.84 3.15 13.75
N SER A 241 -18.39 3.52 14.95
CA SER A 241 -18.69 4.79 15.62
C SER A 241 -18.13 6.00 14.84
N GLU A 242 -17.04 5.82 14.08
CA GLU A 242 -16.45 6.85 13.21
C GLU A 242 -17.12 6.93 11.81
N GLY A 243 -18.12 6.08 11.52
CA GLY A 243 -18.79 6.02 10.22
C GLY A 243 -18.10 5.11 9.19
N GLY A 244 -17.14 4.29 9.64
CA GLY A 244 -16.33 3.39 8.83
C GLY A 244 -14.90 3.89 8.61
N GLY A 245 -13.98 2.96 8.35
CA GLY A 245 -12.57 3.27 8.11
C GLY A 245 -12.06 2.73 6.77
N ILE A 246 -10.78 2.99 6.49
CA ILE A 246 -10.06 2.37 5.37
C ILE A 246 -8.96 1.48 5.95
N VAL A 247 -8.94 0.23 5.52
CA VAL A 247 -7.90 -0.74 5.90
C VAL A 247 -7.15 -1.17 4.65
N VAL A 248 -5.84 -0.94 4.64
CA VAL A 248 -4.97 -1.29 3.51
C VAL A 248 -4.10 -2.46 3.90
N VAL A 249 -4.14 -3.56 3.15
CA VAL A 249 -3.35 -4.77 3.44
C VAL A 249 -2.25 -4.93 2.40
N LEU A 250 -0.99 -5.02 2.82
CA LEU A 250 0.16 -5.35 2.00
C LEU A 250 0.71 -6.73 2.37
N ALA A 251 0.64 -7.68 1.46
CA ALA A 251 1.23 -9.00 1.70
C ALA A 251 1.90 -9.61 0.46
N SER A 252 2.87 -10.50 0.70
CA SER A 252 3.59 -11.23 -0.36
C SER A 252 2.70 -12.25 -1.11
N ARG A 253 1.44 -12.40 -0.73
CA ARG A 253 0.46 -13.28 -1.37
C ARG A 253 -0.12 -12.62 -2.63
N PRO A 254 -0.57 -13.40 -3.64
CA PRO A 254 -1.21 -12.85 -4.82
C PRO A 254 -2.46 -12.04 -4.48
N ASN A 255 -2.68 -10.92 -5.18
CA ASN A 255 -3.83 -10.05 -4.92
C ASN A 255 -5.19 -10.78 -5.05
N GLU A 256 -5.32 -11.69 -6.03
CA GLU A 256 -6.53 -12.50 -6.21
C GLU A 256 -6.86 -13.36 -4.98
N PHE A 257 -5.84 -13.87 -4.29
CA PHE A 257 -6.01 -14.64 -3.07
C PHE A 257 -6.48 -13.72 -1.93
N LEU A 258 -5.84 -12.57 -1.73
CA LEU A 258 -6.21 -11.61 -0.68
C LEU A 258 -7.61 -11.03 -0.91
N GLN A 259 -7.97 -10.68 -2.14
CA GLN A 259 -9.31 -10.22 -2.48
C GLN A 259 -10.36 -11.28 -2.18
N LYS A 260 -10.02 -12.55 -2.41
CA LYS A 260 -10.90 -13.67 -2.10
C LYS A 260 -11.10 -13.84 -0.59
N GLU A 261 -10.04 -13.73 0.20
CA GLU A 261 -10.13 -13.74 1.67
C GLU A 261 -11.03 -12.62 2.21
N VAL A 262 -10.86 -11.40 1.69
CA VAL A 262 -11.71 -10.25 2.06
C VAL A 262 -13.15 -10.44 1.59
N SER A 263 -13.36 -11.01 0.40
CA SER A 263 -14.72 -11.27 -0.12
C SER A 263 -15.50 -12.28 0.73
N TYR A 264 -14.81 -13.19 1.42
CA TYR A 264 -15.45 -14.14 2.33
C TYR A 264 -15.98 -13.50 3.61
N MET A 265 -15.43 -12.36 4.01
CA MET A 265 -15.90 -11.61 5.19
C MET A 265 -17.27 -10.99 4.94
N GLY A 266 -17.58 -10.60 3.70
CA GLY A 266 -18.90 -10.13 3.29
C GLY A 266 -19.44 -9.00 4.18
N ALA A 267 -20.46 -9.30 4.98
CA ALA A 267 -21.13 -8.35 5.88
C ALA A 267 -20.31 -7.97 7.14
N GLU A 268 -19.27 -8.73 7.49
CA GLU A 268 -18.43 -8.48 8.68
C GLU A 268 -17.63 -7.17 8.57
N VAL A 269 -17.42 -6.65 7.35
CA VAL A 269 -16.65 -5.44 7.09
C VAL A 269 -17.48 -4.16 7.28
N LYS A 270 -18.80 -4.28 7.52
CA LYS A 270 -19.74 -3.15 7.77
C LYS A 270 -19.55 -1.99 6.77
N THR A 271 -19.22 -0.78 7.25
CA THR A 271 -18.96 0.43 6.47
C THR A 271 -17.48 0.59 6.08
N THR A 272 -16.59 -0.25 6.59
CA THR A 272 -15.15 -0.16 6.38
C THR A 272 -14.76 -0.65 4.98
N GLN A 273 -13.88 0.08 4.32
CA GLN A 273 -13.36 -0.30 3.00
C GLN A 273 -12.00 -0.99 3.14
N VAL A 274 -11.87 -2.19 2.58
CA VAL A 274 -10.63 -2.96 2.62
C VAL A 274 -9.95 -2.96 1.25
N VAL A 275 -8.72 -2.46 1.22
CA VAL A 275 -7.91 -2.32 0.01
C VAL A 275 -6.70 -3.25 0.11
N VAL A 276 -6.67 -4.29 -0.70
CA VAL A 276 -5.57 -5.27 -0.71
C VAL A 276 -4.54 -4.99 -1.80
N ARG A 277 -3.27 -5.21 -1.48
CA ARG A 277 -2.11 -4.95 -2.34
C ARG A 277 -1.13 -6.10 -2.21
N SER A 278 -0.62 -6.57 -3.36
CA SER A 278 0.40 -7.63 -3.41
C SER A 278 1.78 -6.99 -3.49
N GLY A 279 2.65 -7.32 -2.54
CA GLY A 279 4.00 -6.74 -2.45
C GLY A 279 4.71 -7.24 -1.19
N SER A 280 5.99 -6.92 -1.06
CA SER A 280 6.76 -7.35 0.11
C SER A 280 6.91 -6.19 1.09
N PRO A 281 6.52 -6.36 2.37
CA PRO A 281 6.72 -5.32 3.39
C PRO A 281 8.21 -5.06 3.67
N LEU A 282 9.11 -5.91 3.17
CA LEU A 282 10.56 -5.77 3.26
C LEU A 282 11.12 -4.72 2.27
N ARG A 283 10.32 -4.25 1.32
CA ARG A 283 10.74 -3.27 0.29
C ARG A 283 10.09 -1.93 0.57
N VAL A 284 10.92 -0.90 0.73
CA VAL A 284 10.46 0.49 0.96
C VAL A 284 9.52 0.97 -0.15
N ASN A 285 9.81 0.66 -1.42
CA ASN A 285 8.94 1.03 -2.54
C ASN A 285 7.54 0.38 -2.47
N ASP A 286 7.42 -0.82 -1.90
CA ASP A 286 6.12 -1.47 -1.73
C ASP A 286 5.35 -0.85 -0.53
N LEU A 287 6.06 -0.35 0.49
CA LEU A 287 5.50 0.42 1.61
C LEU A 287 5.03 1.82 1.16
N GLU A 288 5.72 2.45 0.22
CA GLU A 288 5.28 3.70 -0.41
C GLU A 288 3.98 3.50 -1.20
N VAL A 289 3.85 2.40 -1.95
CA VAL A 289 2.63 2.08 -2.71
C VAL A 289 1.38 2.00 -1.82
N VAL A 290 1.53 1.61 -0.55
CA VAL A 290 0.43 1.54 0.42
C VAL A 290 0.32 2.76 1.32
N SER A 291 1.09 3.81 1.03
CA SER A 291 1.14 5.06 1.80
C SER A 291 1.33 4.81 3.30
N ALA A 292 2.30 3.96 3.64
CA ALA A 292 2.59 3.62 5.03
C ALA A 292 2.96 4.86 5.88
N SER A 293 3.56 5.89 5.27
CA SER A 293 3.95 7.12 5.97
C SER A 293 2.78 7.96 6.49
N THR A 294 1.67 7.98 5.75
CA THR A 294 0.45 8.77 6.08
C THR A 294 -0.63 7.92 6.77
N ALA A 295 -0.33 6.66 7.10
CA ALA A 295 -1.24 5.78 7.82
C ALA A 295 -1.38 6.24 9.28
N ARG A 296 -2.60 6.14 9.83
CA ARG A 296 -2.89 6.41 11.26
C ARG A 296 -2.30 5.35 12.18
N SER A 297 -2.26 4.12 11.69
CA SER A 297 -1.67 2.98 12.38
C SER A 297 -1.08 1.99 11.38
N ILE A 298 0.03 1.37 11.77
CA ILE A 298 0.72 0.34 10.98
C ILE A 298 0.78 -0.92 11.82
N ILE A 299 0.12 -1.98 11.40
CA ILE A 299 0.07 -3.27 12.08
C ILE A 299 0.91 -4.27 11.29
N ILE A 300 1.96 -4.82 11.90
CA ILE A 300 2.80 -5.87 11.32
C ILE A 300 2.34 -7.21 11.87
N LEU A 301 1.87 -8.09 11.00
CA LEU A 301 1.38 -9.42 11.38
C LEU A 301 2.52 -10.45 11.38
N ALA A 302 2.53 -11.31 12.39
CA ALA A 302 3.39 -12.47 12.39
C ALA A 302 2.80 -13.57 11.51
N ASP A 303 3.63 -14.15 10.65
CA ASP A 303 3.25 -15.32 9.87
C ASP A 303 3.26 -16.58 10.77
N ASN A 304 2.08 -17.19 10.87
CA ASN A 304 1.84 -18.40 11.67
C ASN A 304 2.18 -19.69 10.90
N GLU A 305 2.44 -19.61 9.60
CA GLU A 305 2.74 -20.77 8.75
C GLU A 305 4.23 -21.18 8.79
N VAL A 306 5.11 -20.26 9.20
CA VAL A 306 6.57 -20.48 9.30
C VAL A 306 7.00 -20.76 10.75
N SER A 307 8.31 -20.94 11.01
CA SER A 307 8.81 -21.02 12.39
C SER A 307 8.70 -19.65 13.08
N ALA A 308 8.65 -19.63 14.42
CA ALA A 308 8.61 -18.37 15.18
C ALA A 308 9.82 -17.48 14.84
N GLU A 309 11.02 -18.06 14.83
CA GLU A 309 12.28 -17.39 14.49
C GLU A 309 12.26 -16.74 13.08
N GLU A 310 11.72 -17.44 12.08
CA GLU A 310 11.63 -16.91 10.72
C GLU A 310 10.59 -15.79 10.62
N SER A 311 9.46 -15.95 11.32
CA SER A 311 8.39 -14.96 11.39
C SER A 311 8.87 -13.66 12.01
N ASP A 312 9.48 -13.73 13.20
CA ASP A 312 9.93 -12.56 13.96
C ASP A 312 11.11 -11.87 13.26
N ALA A 313 11.96 -12.63 12.56
CA ALA A 313 12.98 -12.05 11.68
C ALA A 313 12.37 -11.24 10.50
N VAL A 314 11.24 -11.66 9.94
CA VAL A 314 10.53 -10.89 8.90
C VAL A 314 9.90 -9.63 9.50
N VAL A 315 9.31 -9.71 10.69
CA VAL A 315 8.77 -8.55 11.41
C VAL A 315 9.88 -7.54 11.70
N MET A 316 11.00 -8.01 12.26
CA MET A 316 12.19 -7.19 12.54
C MET A 316 12.71 -6.46 11.29
N ARG A 317 12.80 -7.17 10.16
CA ARG A 317 13.23 -6.55 8.89
C ARG A 317 12.21 -5.56 8.34
N THR A 318 10.92 -5.77 8.59
CA THR A 318 9.86 -4.84 8.21
C THR A 318 9.95 -3.55 9.04
N VAL A 319 10.21 -3.65 10.36
CA VAL A 319 10.46 -2.49 11.23
C VAL A 319 11.69 -1.69 10.77
N LEU A 320 12.76 -2.37 10.35
CA LEU A 320 13.93 -1.70 9.75
C LEU A 320 13.59 -1.02 8.42
N ALA A 321 12.73 -1.62 7.59
CA ALA A 321 12.29 -1.01 6.34
C ALA A 321 11.43 0.24 6.60
N LEU A 322 10.57 0.22 7.64
CA LEU A 322 9.79 1.39 8.07
C LEU A 322 10.67 2.52 8.62
N SER A 323 11.83 2.18 9.19
CA SER A 323 12.82 3.17 9.64
C SER A 323 13.48 3.94 8.49
N ALA A 324 13.25 3.54 7.23
CA ALA A 324 13.68 4.33 6.07
C ALA A 324 12.84 5.61 5.88
N PHE A 325 11.64 5.67 6.46
CA PHE A 325 10.81 6.88 6.46
C PHE A 325 11.24 7.80 7.62
N GLU A 326 11.57 9.05 7.30
CA GLU A 326 12.00 10.06 8.29
C GLU A 326 10.90 10.33 9.34
N ARG A 327 9.63 10.32 8.91
CA ARG A 327 8.47 10.56 9.77
C ARG A 327 7.34 9.63 9.37
N LEU A 328 6.75 8.98 10.36
CA LEU A 328 5.48 8.27 10.26
C LEU A 328 4.46 9.07 11.07
N ASP A 329 3.27 9.28 10.51
CA ASP A 329 2.19 10.00 11.22
C ASP A 329 1.50 9.12 12.27
N GLY A 330 1.53 7.80 12.08
CA GLY A 330 0.87 6.82 12.92
C GLY A 330 1.78 6.04 13.87
N HIS A 331 1.17 5.23 14.73
CA HIS A 331 1.86 4.30 15.63
C HIS A 331 2.07 2.94 14.96
N ILE A 332 3.14 2.24 15.35
CA ILE A 332 3.45 0.90 14.84
C ILE A 332 3.08 -0.14 15.91
N VAL A 333 2.31 -1.15 15.52
CA VAL A 333 2.04 -2.34 16.34
C VAL A 333 2.61 -3.55 15.62
N ALA A 334 3.41 -4.37 16.30
CA ALA A 334 4.00 -5.58 15.74
C ALA A 334 3.56 -6.81 16.53
N GLU A 335 2.93 -7.77 15.87
CA GLU A 335 2.69 -9.10 16.42
C GLU A 335 3.99 -9.91 16.36
N LEU A 336 4.34 -10.59 17.45
CA LEU A 336 5.50 -11.47 17.55
C LEU A 336 5.13 -12.85 18.09
N ARG A 337 6.00 -13.81 17.78
CA ARG A 337 5.85 -15.22 18.16
C ARG A 337 6.83 -15.70 19.21
N ASP A 338 7.81 -14.89 19.58
CA ASP A 338 8.69 -15.12 20.70
C ASP A 338 8.75 -13.87 21.59
N VAL A 339 8.65 -14.06 22.90
CA VAL A 339 8.74 -12.95 23.87
C VAL A 339 10.16 -12.40 23.96
N ASP A 340 11.15 -13.26 23.69
CA ASP A 340 12.57 -12.90 23.74
C ASP A 340 12.95 -11.86 22.67
N ASP A 341 12.17 -11.74 21.58
CA ASP A 341 12.43 -10.81 20.48
C ASP A 341 11.81 -9.42 20.66
N VAL A 342 10.98 -9.22 21.68
CA VAL A 342 10.36 -7.92 21.99
C VAL A 342 11.43 -6.85 22.24
N ASP A 343 12.40 -7.16 23.10
CA ASP A 343 13.48 -6.23 23.46
C ASP A 343 14.37 -5.91 22.24
N HIS A 344 14.60 -6.89 21.37
CA HIS A 344 15.38 -6.70 20.14
C HIS A 344 14.68 -5.72 19.18
N ILE A 345 13.36 -5.84 19.02
CA ILE A 345 12.60 -4.99 18.12
C ILE A 345 12.46 -3.57 18.67
N GLN A 346 12.26 -3.41 19.97
CA GLN A 346 12.25 -2.10 20.62
C GLN A 346 13.60 -1.39 20.50
N LEU A 347 14.71 -2.13 20.54
CA LEU A 347 16.06 -1.56 20.42
C LEU A 347 16.38 -1.02 19.01
N ILE A 348 15.88 -1.68 17.96
CA ILE A 348 16.17 -1.30 16.58
C ILE A 348 15.20 -0.26 16.01
N SER A 349 14.01 -0.13 16.59
CA SER A 349 12.97 0.74 16.05
C SER A 349 13.34 2.20 16.27
N GLN A 350 13.30 3.00 15.19
CA GLN A 350 13.47 4.46 15.28
C GLN A 350 12.18 5.18 15.67
N HIS A 351 11.05 4.52 15.46
CA HIS A 351 9.71 5.04 15.72
C HIS A 351 9.10 4.33 16.93
N PRO A 352 8.17 4.97 17.66
CA PRO A 352 7.44 4.31 18.75
C PRO A 352 6.74 3.04 18.23
N ILE A 353 7.05 1.91 18.85
CA ILE A 353 6.52 0.60 18.46
C ILE A 353 5.99 -0.13 19.69
N GLU A 354 4.82 -0.73 19.55
CA GLU A 354 4.23 -1.62 20.54
C GLU A 354 4.30 -3.06 20.01
N CYS A 355 4.87 -3.96 20.80
CA CYS A 355 5.00 -5.37 20.42
C CYS A 355 3.97 -6.20 21.19
N VAL A 356 3.25 -7.09 20.48
CA VAL A 356 2.20 -7.93 21.05
C VAL A 356 2.55 -9.39 20.84
N VAL A 357 2.63 -10.14 21.94
CA VAL A 357 2.99 -11.56 21.97
C VAL A 357 1.77 -12.36 22.42
N ALA A 358 0.83 -12.62 21.50
CA ALA A 358 -0.51 -13.11 21.85
C ALA A 358 -0.50 -14.44 22.62
N HIS A 359 0.38 -15.37 22.26
CA HIS A 359 0.43 -16.71 22.85
C HIS A 359 0.88 -16.67 24.31
N ASP A 360 1.88 -15.85 24.68
CA ASP A 360 2.32 -15.68 26.09
C ASP A 360 1.17 -15.12 26.94
N PHE A 361 0.53 -14.06 26.42
CA PHE A 361 -0.60 -13.41 27.08
C PHE A 361 -1.77 -14.37 27.33
N ILE A 362 -2.21 -15.09 26.30
CA ILE A 362 -3.28 -16.10 26.41
C ILE A 362 -2.88 -17.20 27.39
N GLY A 363 -1.61 -17.62 27.41
CA GLY A 363 -1.07 -18.59 28.36
C GLY A 363 -1.25 -18.15 29.82
N ARG A 364 -0.91 -16.90 30.13
CA ARG A 364 -1.07 -16.32 31.46
C ARG A 364 -2.54 -16.19 31.87
N LEU A 365 -3.41 -15.76 30.96
CA LEU A 365 -4.86 -15.70 31.21
C LEU A 365 -5.44 -17.08 31.51
N MET A 366 -5.06 -18.12 30.76
CA MET A 366 -5.51 -19.49 31.02
C MET A 366 -5.10 -19.99 32.41
N ILE A 367 -3.90 -19.64 32.89
CA ILE A 367 -3.44 -19.97 34.25
C ILE A 367 -4.31 -19.27 35.31
N GLN A 368 -4.67 -18.01 35.08
CA GLN A 368 -5.56 -17.27 35.98
C GLN A 368 -6.97 -17.88 36.00
N CYS A 369 -7.52 -18.22 34.84
CA CYS A 369 -8.82 -18.90 34.71
C CYS A 369 -8.82 -20.31 35.32
N ALA A 370 -7.69 -21.03 35.27
CA ALA A 370 -7.55 -22.33 35.91
C ALA A 370 -7.68 -22.24 37.44
N ARG A 371 -7.30 -21.09 38.04
CA ARG A 371 -7.43 -20.82 39.48
C ARG A 371 -8.78 -20.22 39.84
N HIS A 372 -9.31 -19.34 39.00
CA HIS A 372 -10.57 -18.64 39.20
C HIS A 372 -11.47 -18.90 38.00
N ARG A 373 -12.29 -19.95 38.09
CA ARG A 373 -13.16 -20.36 36.98
C ARG A 373 -14.15 -19.26 36.58
N GLU A 374 -14.56 -18.41 37.53
CA GLU A 374 -15.45 -17.29 37.25
C GLU A 374 -14.79 -16.16 36.44
N LEU A 375 -13.46 -16.12 36.34
CA LEU A 375 -12.74 -15.09 35.59
C LEU A 375 -12.82 -15.30 34.07
N ALA A 376 -12.98 -16.54 33.62
CA ALA A 376 -13.02 -16.88 32.20
C ALA A 376 -14.12 -16.13 31.41
N PRO A 377 -15.41 -16.15 31.82
CA PRO A 377 -16.45 -15.41 31.09
C PRO A 377 -16.25 -13.90 31.15
N VAL A 378 -15.66 -13.36 32.22
CA VAL A 378 -15.37 -11.92 32.35
C VAL A 378 -14.29 -11.51 31.36
N LEU A 379 -13.20 -12.28 31.25
CA LEU A 379 -12.12 -12.00 30.30
C LEU A 379 -12.57 -12.23 28.85
N GLU A 380 -13.42 -13.22 28.60
CA GLU A 380 -14.01 -13.46 27.28
C GLU A 380 -14.88 -12.28 26.82
N SER A 381 -15.68 -11.72 27.72
CA SER A 381 -16.46 -10.49 27.46
C SER A 381 -15.54 -9.29 27.25
N LEU A 382 -14.56 -9.05 28.14
CA LEU A 382 -13.70 -7.85 28.10
C LEU A 382 -12.72 -7.80 26.91
N PHE A 383 -12.24 -8.96 26.43
CA PHE A 383 -11.37 -9.04 25.24
C PHE A 383 -12.14 -9.26 23.94
N GLY A 384 -13.44 -9.56 24.04
CA GLY A 384 -14.34 -9.46 22.90
C GLY A 384 -14.72 -7.99 22.69
N PHE A 385 -14.84 -7.54 21.44
CA PHE A 385 -15.44 -6.24 21.12
C PHE A 385 -16.98 -6.37 21.15
N SER A 386 -17.51 -6.87 22.26
CA SER A 386 -18.93 -7.10 22.46
C SER A 386 -19.31 -6.76 23.90
N GLU A 387 -20.30 -5.89 24.06
CA GLU A 387 -20.74 -5.33 25.35
C GLU A 387 -19.75 -4.28 25.89
N ASP A 388 -19.08 -4.55 27.00
CA ASP A 388 -18.25 -3.58 27.71
C ASP A 388 -16.76 -3.69 27.31
N GLU A 389 -16.17 -2.57 26.90
CA GLU A 389 -14.79 -2.45 26.44
C GLU A 389 -13.94 -1.56 27.36
N ILE A 390 -12.62 -1.59 27.16
CA ILE A 390 -11.67 -0.73 27.90
C ILE A 390 -11.37 0.53 27.09
N TYR A 391 -11.68 1.68 27.67
CA TYR A 391 -11.36 2.98 27.10
C TYR A 391 -10.37 3.75 27.96
N ILE A 392 -9.56 4.57 27.30
CA ILE A 392 -8.54 5.42 27.91
C ILE A 392 -8.81 6.84 27.41
N ALA A 393 -9.15 7.75 28.32
CA ALA A 393 -9.48 9.12 27.95
C ALA A 393 -9.07 10.12 29.04
N ALA A 394 -8.57 11.27 28.63
CA ALA A 394 -8.30 12.39 29.52
C ALA A 394 -9.59 13.16 29.83
N TRP A 395 -9.82 13.46 31.11
CA TRP A 395 -11.01 14.18 31.57
C TRP A 395 -10.59 15.44 32.35
N PRO A 396 -10.56 16.62 31.71
CA PRO A 396 -10.13 17.86 32.37
C PRO A 396 -10.94 18.23 33.62
N SER A 397 -12.21 17.80 33.69
CA SER A 397 -13.09 18.03 34.84
C SER A 397 -12.68 17.25 36.10
N LEU A 398 -11.87 16.19 35.95
CA LEU A 398 -11.45 15.31 37.05
C LEU A 398 -10.03 15.61 37.55
N VAL A 399 -9.36 16.61 36.99
CA VAL A 399 -8.04 17.05 37.44
C VAL A 399 -8.09 17.58 38.87
N GLY A 400 -7.17 17.14 39.72
CA GLY A 400 -7.10 17.53 41.14
C GLY A 400 -7.95 16.67 42.08
N TYR A 401 -8.78 15.77 41.56
CA TYR A 401 -9.52 14.80 42.37
C TYR A 401 -8.70 13.54 42.65
N THR A 402 -9.06 12.83 43.72
CA THR A 402 -8.44 11.54 44.05
C THR A 402 -9.01 10.44 43.17
N PHE A 403 -8.27 9.34 42.99
CA PHE A 403 -8.78 8.20 42.25
C PHE A 403 -10.04 7.61 42.90
N GLN A 404 -10.15 7.67 44.24
CA GLN A 404 -11.38 7.28 44.93
C GLN A 404 -12.58 8.12 44.50
N ASP A 405 -12.43 9.44 44.38
CA ASP A 405 -13.49 10.32 43.89
C ASP A 405 -13.89 9.95 42.45
N VAL A 406 -12.89 9.62 41.62
CA VAL A 406 -13.08 9.24 40.22
C VAL A 406 -13.91 7.98 40.08
N THR A 407 -13.71 6.96 40.93
CA THR A 407 -14.55 5.75 40.96
C THR A 407 -16.04 6.04 41.20
N ARG A 408 -16.37 7.21 41.75
CA ARG A 408 -17.74 7.66 42.02
C ARG A 408 -18.24 8.72 41.02
N SER A 409 -17.43 9.04 40.01
CA SER A 409 -17.71 10.15 39.09
C SER A 409 -18.45 9.73 37.84
N PHE A 410 -18.52 8.44 37.53
CA PHE A 410 -19.16 7.91 36.32
C PHE A 410 -20.42 7.12 36.67
N ARG A 411 -21.46 7.27 35.86
CA ARG A 411 -22.70 6.47 35.97
C ARG A 411 -22.62 5.19 35.14
N ASP A 412 -22.22 5.34 33.88
CA ASP A 412 -22.28 4.31 32.86
C ASP A 412 -20.89 3.75 32.53
N ALA A 413 -19.90 3.97 33.40
CA ALA A 413 -18.54 3.44 33.27
C ALA A 413 -17.92 3.09 34.62
N ILE A 414 -17.00 2.13 34.62
CA ILE A 414 -16.29 1.65 35.80
C ILE A 414 -14.80 2.01 35.68
N PRO A 415 -14.29 2.99 36.44
CA PRO A 415 -12.86 3.30 36.47
C PRO A 415 -12.06 2.16 37.09
N ILE A 416 -11.05 1.67 36.36
CA ILE A 416 -10.17 0.58 36.78
C ILE A 416 -8.74 1.03 37.00
N GLY A 417 -8.35 2.18 36.46
CA GLY A 417 -7.00 2.70 36.60
C GLY A 417 -6.80 4.04 35.89
N LEU A 418 -5.55 4.40 35.70
CA LEU A 418 -5.14 5.59 34.98
C LEU A 418 -3.80 5.37 34.27
N LYS A 419 -3.56 6.13 33.22
CA LYS A 419 -2.30 6.23 32.51
C LYS A 419 -1.74 7.63 32.72
N ARG A 420 -0.53 7.68 33.28
CA ARG A 420 0.10 8.94 33.64
C ARG A 420 0.69 9.62 32.40
N ALA A 421 0.43 10.91 32.22
CA ALA A 421 0.92 11.68 31.07
C ALA A 421 2.45 11.79 31.06
N SER A 422 3.09 11.86 32.23
CA SER A 422 4.53 12.16 32.34
C SER A 422 5.44 11.04 31.86
N ASP A 423 5.04 9.78 32.07
CA ASP A 423 5.86 8.59 31.79
C ASP A 423 5.09 7.51 31.00
N GLY A 424 3.83 7.76 30.65
CA GLY A 424 2.97 6.78 29.97
C GLY A 424 2.63 5.57 30.84
N LYS A 425 2.96 5.58 32.14
CA LYS A 425 2.82 4.42 33.00
C LYS A 425 1.34 4.16 33.29
N VAL A 426 0.90 2.95 32.93
CA VAL A 426 -0.43 2.43 33.27
C VAL A 426 -0.42 1.90 34.71
N ILE A 427 -1.33 2.40 35.52
CA ILE A 427 -1.53 2.01 36.92
C ILE A 427 -2.98 1.53 37.06
N ILE A 428 -3.14 0.21 37.17
CA ILE A 428 -4.42 -0.44 37.43
C ILE A 428 -4.60 -0.58 38.93
N ASN A 429 -5.76 -0.18 39.45
CA ASN A 429 -6.14 -0.21 40.86
C ASN A 429 -5.03 0.32 41.79
N PRO A 430 -4.82 1.65 41.84
CA PRO A 430 -3.80 2.27 42.71
C PRO A 430 -3.91 1.79 44.17
N GLU A 431 -2.78 1.55 44.83
CA GLU A 431 -2.75 0.99 46.20
C GLU A 431 -3.41 1.91 47.24
N ASP A 432 -3.22 3.22 47.09
CA ASP A 432 -3.81 4.27 47.94
C ASP A 432 -4.72 5.20 47.11
N PRO A 433 -5.94 4.76 46.75
CA PRO A 433 -6.84 5.51 45.85
C PRO A 433 -7.27 6.86 46.45
N ASP A 434 -7.24 7.00 47.77
CA ASP A 434 -7.66 8.20 48.52
C ASP A 434 -6.59 9.31 48.51
N ILE A 435 -5.34 8.97 48.18
CA ILE A 435 -4.20 9.90 48.14
C ILE A 435 -3.77 10.16 46.69
N PHE A 436 -4.09 9.22 45.80
CA PHE A 436 -3.65 9.28 44.41
C PHE A 436 -4.45 10.33 43.62
N VAL A 437 -3.87 11.52 43.44
CA VAL A 437 -4.50 12.65 42.73
C VAL A 437 -4.23 12.61 41.23
N ILE A 438 -5.28 12.84 40.43
CA ILE A 438 -5.21 12.99 38.98
C ILE A 438 -4.57 14.33 38.60
N ARG A 439 -3.60 14.29 37.70
CA ARG A 439 -2.89 15.48 37.19
C ARG A 439 -3.46 15.92 35.83
N GLU A 440 -3.03 17.09 35.37
CA GLU A 440 -3.30 17.52 34.00
C GLU A 440 -2.77 16.49 33.01
N ASP A 441 -3.55 16.25 31.95
CA ASP A 441 -3.30 15.28 30.87
C ASP A 441 -3.26 13.79 31.27
N ASP A 442 -3.45 13.44 32.55
CA ASP A 442 -3.59 12.03 32.94
C ASP A 442 -4.87 11.44 32.32
N GLU A 443 -4.73 10.25 31.74
CA GLU A 443 -5.84 9.54 31.10
C GLU A 443 -6.44 8.52 32.07
N ILE A 444 -7.75 8.50 32.20
CA ILE A 444 -8.47 7.56 33.07
C ILE A 444 -8.81 6.32 32.25
N ILE A 445 -8.57 5.15 32.83
CA ILE A 445 -8.89 3.86 32.23
C ILE A 445 -10.22 3.40 32.82
N VAL A 446 -11.21 3.22 31.96
CA VAL A 446 -12.57 2.82 32.34
C VAL A 446 -13.02 1.61 31.54
N ILE A 447 -13.99 0.88 32.09
CA ILE A 447 -14.79 -0.11 31.38
C ILE A 447 -16.16 0.51 31.07
N ALA A 448 -16.57 0.54 29.81
CA ALA A 448 -17.85 1.10 29.35
C ALA A 448 -18.33 0.46 28.05
N GLU A 449 -19.59 0.66 27.66
CA GLU A 449 -20.19 0.05 26.46
C GLU A 449 -19.66 0.64 25.13
N ASP A 450 -19.34 1.94 25.10
CA ASP A 450 -18.79 2.64 23.91
C ASP A 450 -18.00 3.88 24.37
N ASN A 451 -17.13 4.45 23.52
CA ASN A 451 -16.31 5.61 23.87
C ASN A 451 -17.12 6.90 24.13
N ASP A 452 -18.32 6.99 23.56
CA ASP A 452 -19.20 8.17 23.63
C ASP A 452 -20.39 7.99 24.59
N SER A 453 -20.52 6.81 25.20
CA SER A 453 -21.64 6.46 26.08
C SER A 453 -21.45 6.90 27.54
N TYR A 454 -20.25 7.34 27.93
CA TYR A 454 -19.94 7.71 29.31
C TYR A 454 -19.38 9.13 29.43
N ALA A 455 -19.76 9.79 30.52
CA ALA A 455 -19.21 11.08 30.91
C ALA A 455 -19.19 11.20 32.44
N PRO A 456 -18.24 11.96 33.02
CA PRO A 456 -18.28 12.27 34.44
C PRO A 456 -19.45 13.22 34.75
N PHE A 457 -19.97 13.18 35.99
CA PHE A 457 -21.02 14.10 36.44
C PHE A 457 -20.62 15.58 36.26
N GLU A 458 -21.54 16.41 35.76
CA GLU A 458 -21.32 17.85 35.56
C GLU A 458 -20.98 18.59 36.88
N ASP A 459 -21.50 18.10 38.01
CA ASP A 459 -21.30 18.68 39.34
C ASP A 459 -20.01 18.17 40.05
N GLY A 460 -19.21 17.33 39.39
CA GLY A 460 -18.03 16.67 39.96
C GLY A 460 -18.36 15.40 40.76
N PRO A 461 -17.35 14.77 41.39
CA PRO A 461 -17.53 13.51 42.10
C PRO A 461 -18.57 13.61 43.23
N VAL A 462 -19.47 12.64 43.29
CA VAL A 462 -20.48 12.56 44.35
C VAL A 462 -19.79 12.35 45.69
N ARG A 463 -19.75 13.41 46.52
CA ARG A 463 -19.35 13.31 47.92
C ARG A 463 -20.51 12.72 48.71
N ILE A 464 -20.30 11.54 49.30
CA ILE A 464 -21.20 11.06 50.35
C ILE A 464 -21.02 12.01 51.53
N VAL A 465 -22.01 12.86 51.76
CA VAL A 465 -22.13 13.54 53.04
C VAL A 465 -22.61 12.46 54.01
N ASP A 466 -21.80 12.12 55.01
CA ASP A 466 -22.24 11.33 56.16
C ASP A 466 -23.22 12.15 57.02
N ASP A 467 -24.31 12.63 56.44
CA ASP A 467 -25.41 13.25 57.17
C ASP A 467 -26.39 12.14 57.55
N LEU A 468 -26.18 11.60 58.75
CA LEU A 468 -27.25 11.08 59.57
C LEU A 468 -28.20 12.26 59.90
N GLY A 469 -29.16 12.53 59.01
CA GLY A 469 -30.11 13.61 59.20
C GLY A 469 -31.34 13.46 58.30
N ASP A 470 -32.36 12.83 58.87
CA ASP A 470 -33.82 12.93 58.62
C ASP A 470 -34.38 13.16 57.21
N GLU A 471 -35.14 12.16 56.78
CA GLU A 471 -36.39 12.20 55.97
C GLU A 471 -36.45 13.14 54.76
N ASP A 472 -36.25 12.57 53.56
CA ASP A 472 -36.97 13.04 52.37
C ASP A 472 -37.43 11.84 51.50
N GLU A 473 -38.74 11.71 51.33
CA GLU A 473 -39.42 10.64 50.58
C GLU A 473 -39.25 10.88 49.06
N GLY A 474 -38.14 10.40 48.50
CA GLY A 474 -37.98 10.14 47.06
C GLY A 474 -38.01 8.63 46.76
N PRO A 475 -38.42 8.18 45.56
CA PRO A 475 -38.40 6.76 45.22
C PRO A 475 -36.98 6.21 45.38
N PRO A 476 -36.81 4.99 45.92
CA PRO A 476 -35.51 4.48 46.32
C PRO A 476 -34.58 4.42 45.12
N ARG A 477 -33.57 5.30 45.12
CA ARG A 477 -32.43 5.23 44.20
C ARG A 477 -31.79 3.86 44.44
N HIS A 478 -31.90 2.97 43.46
CA HIS A 478 -31.23 1.68 43.46
C HIS A 478 -29.73 1.90 43.31
N HIS A 479 -29.08 2.42 44.35
CA HIS A 479 -27.67 2.11 44.57
C HIS A 479 -27.65 0.66 45.01
N VAL A 480 -27.57 -0.26 44.04
CA VAL A 480 -27.21 -1.64 44.33
C VAL A 480 -25.76 -1.58 44.79
N CYS A 481 -25.58 -1.35 46.08
CA CYS A 481 -24.35 -1.71 46.76
C CYS A 481 -24.32 -3.24 46.68
N LEU A 482 -23.73 -3.77 45.60
CA LEU A 482 -23.44 -5.18 45.47
C LEU A 482 -22.52 -5.52 46.65
N GLU A 483 -23.11 -6.03 47.74
CA GLU A 483 -22.32 -6.66 48.78
C GLU A 483 -21.60 -7.82 48.11
N LEU A 484 -20.33 -7.60 47.79
CA LEU A 484 -19.47 -8.63 47.24
C LEU A 484 -19.58 -9.87 48.15
N PRO A 485 -19.94 -11.04 47.60
CA PRO A 485 -20.00 -12.26 48.39
C PRO A 485 -18.67 -12.44 49.11
N GLN A 486 -18.69 -12.99 50.32
CA GLN A 486 -17.52 -13.06 51.21
C GLN A 486 -16.31 -13.70 50.51
N ASN A 487 -16.58 -14.60 49.57
CA ASN A 487 -15.64 -15.29 48.68
C ASN A 487 -14.93 -14.32 47.73
N ALA A 488 -15.65 -13.35 47.15
CA ALA A 488 -15.10 -12.28 46.31
C ALA A 488 -14.29 -11.29 47.15
N LYS A 489 -14.74 -10.96 48.38
CA LYS A 489 -13.94 -10.17 49.34
C LYS A 489 -12.62 -10.88 49.73
N LEU A 490 -12.64 -12.21 49.88
CA LEU A 490 -11.43 -13.02 50.12
C LEU A 490 -10.50 -13.08 48.90
N ALA A 491 -11.05 -13.24 47.69
CA ALA A 491 -10.29 -13.25 46.44
C ALA A 491 -9.61 -11.90 46.18
N ILE A 492 -10.32 -10.79 46.38
CA ILE A 492 -9.78 -9.42 46.28
C ILE A 492 -8.74 -9.15 47.37
N ALA A 493 -8.90 -9.72 48.57
CA ALA A 493 -7.91 -9.63 49.64
C ALA A 493 -6.67 -10.53 49.44
N GLY A 494 -6.57 -11.25 48.30
CA GLY A 494 -5.46 -12.17 48.02
C GLY A 494 -5.40 -13.38 48.97
N LYS A 495 -6.44 -13.61 49.78
CA LYS A 495 -6.53 -14.74 50.71
C LYS A 495 -7.28 -15.86 50.01
N SER A 496 -6.53 -16.82 49.46
CA SER A 496 -7.09 -18.12 49.10
C SER A 496 -7.78 -18.73 50.34
N PRO A 497 -9.04 -19.22 50.24
CA PRO A 497 -9.70 -19.93 51.34
C PRO A 497 -8.92 -21.18 51.78
N GLU A 498 -8.11 -21.73 50.88
CA GLU A 498 -7.20 -22.83 51.15
C GLU A 498 -5.80 -22.29 51.41
N GLY A 499 -5.47 -22.12 52.69
CA GLY A 499 -4.13 -21.77 53.12
C GLY A 499 -3.12 -22.84 52.74
N ASN A 500 -1.96 -22.39 52.24
CA ASN A 500 -0.64 -23.04 52.25
C ASN A 500 -0.53 -24.54 51.89
N ARG A 501 -1.53 -25.14 51.24
CA ARG A 501 -1.48 -26.53 50.78
C ARG A 501 -0.82 -26.58 49.40
N PRO A 502 0.12 -27.51 49.16
CA PRO A 502 0.69 -27.71 47.84
C PRO A 502 -0.44 -28.05 46.86
N GLN A 503 -0.58 -27.24 45.82
CA GLN A 503 -1.54 -27.46 44.75
C GLN A 503 -0.89 -28.32 43.66
N HIS A 504 -1.61 -29.31 43.15
CA HIS A 504 -1.12 -30.18 42.09
C HIS A 504 -1.74 -29.75 40.76
N PHE A 505 -0.90 -29.32 39.82
CA PHE A 505 -1.31 -28.93 38.48
C PHE A 505 -0.89 -30.01 37.48
N LEU A 506 -1.84 -30.45 36.65
CA LEU A 506 -1.58 -31.36 35.53
C LEU A 506 -1.51 -30.56 34.25
N PHE A 507 -0.32 -30.47 33.67
CA PHE A 507 -0.13 -29.91 32.33
C PHE A 507 -0.30 -31.02 31.28
N LEU A 508 -1.23 -30.82 30.34
CA LEU A 508 -1.44 -31.72 29.22
C LEU A 508 -0.88 -31.07 27.94
N GLY A 509 0.17 -31.68 27.39
CA GLY A 509 0.89 -31.15 26.23
C GLY A 509 2.20 -30.45 26.62
N TRP A 510 2.98 -30.11 25.61
CA TRP A 510 4.27 -29.44 25.78
C TRP A 510 4.32 -28.20 24.90
N ARG A 511 4.71 -27.08 25.48
CA ARG A 511 4.87 -25.77 24.84
C ARG A 511 6.28 -25.26 25.16
N ARG A 512 6.88 -24.46 24.27
CA ARG A 512 8.29 -24.01 24.40
C ARG A 512 8.54 -23.20 25.69
N ASP A 513 7.58 -22.40 26.09
CA ASP A 513 7.52 -21.49 27.24
C ASP A 513 6.80 -22.11 28.46
N VAL A 514 6.64 -23.44 28.51
CA VAL A 514 5.98 -24.12 29.65
C VAL A 514 6.68 -23.83 30.98
N MET A 515 7.99 -23.58 30.96
CA MET A 515 8.76 -23.23 32.16
C MET A 515 8.38 -21.86 32.70
N ASP A 516 8.11 -20.89 31.83
CA ASP A 516 7.70 -19.55 32.24
C ASP A 516 6.25 -19.55 32.73
N MET A 517 5.39 -20.37 32.12
CA MET A 517 4.06 -20.66 32.66
C MET A 517 4.11 -21.26 34.08
N ILE A 518 5.01 -22.23 34.33
CA ILE A 518 5.17 -22.82 35.67
C ILE A 518 5.67 -21.77 36.66
N ARG A 519 6.67 -20.96 36.29
CA ARG A 519 7.18 -19.86 37.13
C ARG A 519 6.09 -18.85 37.46
N PHE A 520 5.29 -18.45 36.47
CA PHE A 520 4.19 -17.52 36.68
C PHE A 520 3.14 -18.09 37.66
N LEU A 521 2.89 -19.40 37.59
CA LEU A 521 1.98 -20.07 38.50
C LEU A 521 2.51 -20.05 39.96
N ASP A 522 3.81 -20.27 40.13
CA ASP A 522 4.51 -20.13 41.41
C ASP A 522 4.51 -18.69 41.92
N GLU A 523 4.71 -17.70 41.05
CA GLU A 523 4.66 -16.28 41.38
C GLU A 523 3.28 -15.83 41.85
N ILE A 524 2.20 -16.26 41.18
CA ILE A 524 0.83 -15.96 41.64
C ILE A 524 0.58 -16.59 43.01
N HIS A 525 1.13 -17.78 43.27
CA HIS A 525 1.07 -18.41 44.59
C HIS A 525 1.84 -17.60 45.64
N ALA A 526 3.06 -17.16 45.35
CA ALA A 526 3.90 -16.38 46.25
C ALA A 526 3.38 -14.95 46.49
N GLY A 527 2.84 -14.28 45.47
CA GLY A 527 2.26 -12.94 45.56
C GLY A 527 1.00 -12.87 46.42
N ALA A 528 0.17 -13.93 46.38
CA ALA A 528 -0.95 -14.10 47.31
C ALA A 528 -0.48 -14.24 48.76
N ILE A 529 0.65 -14.93 49.00
CA ILE A 529 1.25 -15.12 50.32
C ILE A 529 1.84 -13.79 50.88
N CYS A 530 2.54 -13.01 50.04
CA CYS A 530 3.09 -11.71 50.47
C CYS A 530 2.00 -10.69 50.83
N ARG A 531 0.92 -10.58 50.05
CA ARG A 531 -0.20 -9.68 50.37
C ARG A 531 -0.98 -10.12 51.62
N ALA A 532 -1.09 -11.43 51.86
CA ALA A 532 -1.72 -11.96 53.07
C ALA A 532 -0.90 -11.65 54.34
N ASN A 533 0.44 -11.66 54.26
CA ASN A 533 1.32 -11.35 55.39
C ASN A 533 1.40 -9.85 55.72
N LEU A 534 1.36 -8.96 54.72
CA LEU A 534 1.39 -7.51 54.95
C LEU A 534 0.12 -6.98 55.63
N ARG A 535 -1.04 -7.64 55.46
CA ARG A 535 -2.29 -7.31 56.17
C ARG A 535 -2.47 -8.04 57.51
N GLY A 536 -1.49 -8.85 57.93
CA GLY A 536 -1.59 -9.75 59.07
C GLY A 536 -0.53 -9.57 60.16
N GLY A 537 0.29 -8.53 60.09
CA GLY A 537 1.39 -8.31 61.05
C GLY A 537 1.28 -6.97 61.77
N ASP A 538 0.76 -7.00 62.99
CA ASP A 538 1.24 -6.09 64.03
C ASP A 538 2.70 -6.47 64.31
N PRO A 539 3.67 -5.53 64.27
CA PRO A 539 5.07 -5.87 64.53
C PRO A 539 5.27 -6.05 66.04
N GLN A 540 5.50 -7.29 66.46
CA GLN A 540 6.27 -7.59 67.68
C GLN A 540 7.48 -8.44 67.35
#